data_AF-A0A948Z513-F1
#
_entry.id   AF-A0A948Z513-F1
#
_cell.length_a   1.000
_cell.length_b   1.000
_cell.length_c   1.000
_cell.angle_alpha   90.00
_cell.angle_beta   90.00
_cell.angle_gamma   90.00
#
_symmetry.space_group_name_H-M   'P 1'
#
loop_
_entity.id
_entity.type
_entity.pdbx_description
1 polymer ?
#
loop_
_entity_poly.entity_id
_entity_poly.type
_entity_poly.pdbx_seq_one_letter_code
_entity_poly.pdbx_strand_id
1 'polypeptide(L)'
;MKYLSLKIVILCILLPSALYIFSVQSLETHLKNRYTSEIEDIYTGDTHPLFQGSISLKDSIDKNINRYLQSKSLISWGVDLKVTVTTKKGTILFPAFFESDETSLLQPDPIQIATENYNLMQEGLILNVDLEVGHNILLSNTILIFYIFVSLIILYYHYRSGLIKAKQDDIEKAKEIDRLLKLKNIYTEKLKTLGQDRKKLTSEAKKIKNQMEDEKEKASRNEDEMIKEIISLEKEIEKKLALQLEQQEEIDLLKEKIDKYTKDKQKDNRQKIKAYTGIKKRFDTIYKNLSINERAINGFIDLTDEMKIKVEEIIHQLNEDPQLVPIKRKVFGKKGHETVLEVIFAYKGRLYYRKTKDNKIEVLVIGTKNTQTKDLEFLRGIGCTKC
;
A
#
# COMPACT_ATOMS: atom_id res chain seq x y z
N MET A 1 11.61 39.41 36.04
CA MET A 1 12.61 39.22 37.13
C MET A 1 13.75 38.25 36.81
N LYS A 2 13.78 37.55 35.66
CA LYS A 2 14.83 36.54 35.37
C LYS A 2 16.25 37.09 35.11
N TYR A 3 16.38 38.34 34.67
CA TYR A 3 17.69 38.90 34.22
C TYR A 3 18.28 39.93 35.18
N LEU A 4 17.60 40.24 36.28
CA LEU A 4 18.11 41.12 37.33
C LEU A 4 18.68 40.20 38.42
N SER A 5 19.98 39.96 38.35
CA SER A 5 20.64 39.09 39.32
C SER A 5 20.58 39.75 40.69
N LEU A 6 19.86 39.14 41.63
CA LEU A 6 19.74 39.60 43.02
C LEU A 6 21.12 39.77 43.67
N LYS A 7 22.13 39.02 43.21
CA LYS A 7 23.54 39.16 43.60
C LYS A 7 24.12 40.55 43.24
N ILE A 8 23.78 41.08 42.07
CA ILE A 8 24.27 42.40 41.61
C ILE A 8 23.60 43.51 42.44
N VAL A 9 22.32 43.37 42.76
CA VAL A 9 21.60 44.33 43.61
C VAL A 9 22.21 44.37 45.02
N ILE A 10 22.45 43.20 45.63
CA ILE A 10 23.08 43.11 46.96
C ILE A 10 24.49 43.70 46.93
N LEU A 11 25.29 43.37 45.91
CA LEU A 11 26.63 43.93 45.75
C LEU A 11 26.60 45.45 45.63
N CYS A 12 25.68 46.00 44.84
CA CYS A 12 25.51 47.44 44.65
C CYS A 12 25.09 48.19 45.93
N ILE A 13 24.44 47.53 46.88
CA ILE A 13 24.05 48.14 48.16
C ILE A 13 25.20 48.08 49.18
N LEU A 14 25.91 46.94 49.25
CA LEU A 14 26.97 46.73 50.24
C LEU A 14 28.30 47.39 49.85
N LEU A 15 28.62 47.41 48.55
CA LEU A 15 29.91 47.88 48.04
C LEU A 15 30.16 49.38 48.27
N PRO A 16 29.21 50.31 48.06
CA PRO A 16 29.40 51.72 48.37
C PRO A 16 29.71 51.97 49.84
N SER A 17 29.03 51.27 50.75
CA SER A 17 29.23 51.42 52.20
C SER A 17 30.60 50.93 52.63
N ALA A 18 31.04 49.78 52.11
CA ALA A 18 32.37 49.24 52.39
C ALA A 18 33.49 50.11 51.81
N LEU A 19 33.35 50.57 50.56
CA LEU A 19 34.32 51.47 49.92
C LEU A 19 34.39 52.81 50.63
N TYR A 20 33.25 53.37 51.07
CA TYR A 20 33.22 54.62 51.83
C TYR A 20 34.04 54.53 53.12
N ILE A 21 33.84 53.49 53.94
CA ILE A 21 34.59 53.31 55.19
C ILE A 21 36.10 53.23 54.90
N PHE A 22 36.49 52.43 53.90
CA PHE A 22 37.89 52.27 53.52
C PHE A 22 38.50 53.59 53.00
N SER A 23 37.76 54.34 52.20
CA SER A 23 38.19 55.62 51.65
C SER A 23 38.37 56.69 52.73
N VAL A 24 37.45 56.78 53.70
CA VAL A 24 37.55 57.72 54.82
C VAL A 24 38.76 57.39 55.70
N GLN A 25 38.94 56.12 56.07
CA GLN A 25 40.08 55.69 56.89
C GLN A 25 41.44 55.90 56.18
N SER A 26 41.49 55.66 54.87
CA SER A 26 42.68 55.93 54.06
C SER A 26 42.99 57.41 53.97
N LEU A 27 41.96 58.26 53.82
CA LEU A 27 42.10 59.71 53.79
C LEU A 27 42.60 60.26 55.12
N GLU A 28 42.05 59.79 56.25
CA GLU A 28 42.50 60.13 57.60
C GLU A 28 43.98 59.81 57.80
N THR A 29 44.40 58.59 57.43
CA THR A 29 45.79 58.16 57.57
C THR A 29 46.73 59.00 56.70
N HIS A 30 46.32 59.28 55.47
CA HIS A 30 47.13 60.05 54.53
C HIS A 30 47.27 61.51 54.95
N LEU A 31 46.18 62.12 55.42
CA LEU A 31 46.20 63.48 55.97
C LEU A 31 47.01 63.53 57.26
N LYS A 32 46.83 62.59 58.19
CA LYS A 32 47.62 62.51 59.44
C LYS A 32 49.11 62.52 59.14
N ASN A 33 49.58 61.64 58.24
CA ASN A 33 51.00 61.58 57.88
C ASN A 33 51.49 62.90 57.26
N ARG A 34 50.70 63.49 56.36
CA ARG A 34 51.07 64.77 55.72
C ARG A 34 51.16 65.91 56.72
N TYR A 35 50.18 66.03 57.61
CA TYR A 35 50.16 67.09 58.63
C TYR A 35 51.27 66.91 59.67
N THR A 36 51.56 65.67 60.09
CA THR A 36 52.70 65.40 60.97
C THR A 36 54.01 65.88 60.34
N SER A 37 54.26 65.54 59.07
CA SER A 37 55.48 65.99 58.38
C SER A 37 55.52 67.50 58.15
N GLU A 38 54.41 68.14 57.81
CA GLU A 38 54.37 69.60 57.61
C GLU A 38 54.56 70.37 58.94
N ILE A 39 54.06 69.84 60.07
CA ILE A 39 54.24 70.47 61.40
C ILE A 39 55.65 70.22 61.95
N GLU A 40 56.25 69.04 61.68
CA GLU A 40 57.64 68.74 62.05
C GLU A 40 58.62 69.70 61.37
N ASP A 41 58.40 70.04 60.09
CA ASP A 41 59.23 70.99 59.34
C ASP A 41 59.10 72.43 59.87
N ILE A 42 57.88 72.86 60.23
CA ILE A 42 57.61 74.20 60.77
C ILE A 42 58.17 74.38 62.18
N TYR A 43 58.19 73.31 62.97
CA TYR A 43 58.71 73.35 64.32
C TYR A 43 60.25 73.43 64.39
N THR A 44 60.95 72.97 63.34
CA THR A 44 62.42 72.93 63.26
C THR A 44 63.03 74.18 62.58
N GLY A 45 62.29 75.28 62.52
CA GLY A 45 62.72 76.56 61.94
C GLY A 45 63.94 77.20 62.63
N ASP A 46 64.23 78.47 62.32
CA ASP A 46 65.44 79.17 62.77
C ASP A 46 65.63 79.11 64.30
N THR A 47 66.54 78.25 64.75
CA THR A 47 66.78 77.94 66.17
C THR A 47 67.68 78.98 66.85
N HIS A 48 68.27 79.90 66.08
CA HIS A 48 69.21 80.88 66.58
C HIS A 48 68.67 81.81 67.68
N PRO A 49 67.44 82.37 67.59
CA PRO A 49 66.86 83.20 68.64
C PRO A 49 66.47 82.42 69.92
N LEU A 50 66.23 81.10 69.82
CA LEU A 50 65.89 80.25 70.97
C LEU A 50 67.09 80.04 71.90
N PHE A 51 68.30 79.90 71.34
CA PHE A 51 69.54 79.76 72.10
C PHE A 51 70.07 81.08 72.68
N GLN A 52 69.62 82.22 72.15
CA GLN A 52 69.93 83.55 72.68
C GLN A 52 69.01 83.96 73.84
N GLY A 53 67.97 83.17 74.14
CA GLY A 53 67.03 83.44 75.22
C GLY A 53 66.07 84.61 74.95
N SER A 54 65.96 85.06 73.70
CA SER A 54 65.09 86.19 73.33
C SER A 54 63.61 85.80 73.24
N ILE A 55 63.32 84.49 73.10
CA ILE A 55 61.97 83.94 72.99
C ILE A 55 61.92 82.57 73.70
N SER A 56 60.83 82.28 74.41
CA SER A 56 60.56 80.95 74.99
C SER A 56 60.20 79.93 73.91
N LEU A 57 60.71 78.70 74.03
CA LEU A 57 60.38 77.60 73.13
C LEU A 57 58.85 77.34 73.12
N LYS A 58 58.18 77.47 74.27
CA LYS A 58 56.73 77.31 74.39
C LYS A 58 55.95 78.34 73.54
N ASP A 59 56.36 79.61 73.58
CA ASP A 59 55.70 80.69 72.84
C ASP A 59 55.93 80.61 71.32
N SER A 60 57.12 80.15 70.90
CA SER A 60 57.45 79.96 69.48
C SER A 60 56.63 78.82 68.87
N ILE A 61 56.49 77.70 69.60
CA ILE A 61 55.64 76.56 69.22
C ILE A 61 54.19 77.02 69.06
N ASP A 62 53.65 77.69 70.07
CA ASP A 62 52.26 78.13 70.06
C ASP A 62 51.95 79.08 68.89
N LYS A 63 52.81 80.08 68.67
CA LYS A 63 52.61 81.06 67.57
C LYS A 63 52.75 80.42 66.18
N ASN A 64 53.69 79.50 66.00
CA ASN A 64 53.92 78.85 64.70
C ASN A 64 52.84 77.81 64.38
N ILE A 65 52.42 77.01 65.36
CA ILE A 65 51.32 76.05 65.20
C ILE A 65 50.01 76.80 64.97
N ASN A 66 49.68 77.84 65.74
CA ASN A 66 48.45 78.62 65.54
C ASN A 66 48.42 79.33 64.18
N ARG A 67 49.55 79.86 63.70
CA ARG A 67 49.64 80.44 62.34
C ARG A 67 49.43 79.39 61.26
N TYR A 68 49.98 78.18 61.43
CA TYR A 68 49.80 77.07 60.51
C TYR A 68 48.34 76.61 60.45
N LEU A 69 47.70 76.44 61.62
CA LEU A 69 46.28 76.09 61.74
C LEU A 69 45.36 77.13 61.07
N GLN A 70 45.63 78.42 61.21
CA GLN A 70 44.82 79.47 60.57
C GLN A 70 44.99 79.55 59.04
N SER A 71 46.11 79.06 58.49
CA SER A 71 46.42 79.17 57.06
C SER A 71 45.71 78.14 56.17
N LYS A 72 45.16 77.05 56.73
CA LYS A 72 44.64 75.92 55.96
C LYS A 72 43.11 75.97 55.85
N SER A 73 42.62 76.11 54.62
CA SER A 73 41.18 76.03 54.28
C SER A 73 40.56 74.63 54.48
N LEU A 74 41.32 73.63 54.90
CA LEU A 74 40.81 72.29 55.17
C LEU A 74 40.16 72.18 56.56
N ILE A 75 40.55 73.03 57.50
CA ILE A 75 39.92 73.12 58.84
C ILE A 75 38.52 73.74 58.71
N SER A 76 38.31 74.70 57.81
CA SER A 76 36.98 75.25 57.51
C SER A 76 36.05 74.26 56.80
N TRP A 77 36.61 73.18 56.25
CA TRP A 77 35.84 72.07 55.68
C TRP A 77 35.52 70.99 56.72
N GLY A 78 35.74 71.26 58.02
CA GLY A 78 35.22 70.45 59.13
C GLY A 78 36.18 69.40 59.70
N VAL A 79 37.43 69.37 59.25
CA VAL A 79 38.44 68.46 59.81
C VAL A 79 38.89 68.97 61.19
N ASP A 80 38.66 68.18 62.24
CA ASP A 80 39.14 68.52 63.59
C ASP A 80 40.57 68.02 63.76
N LEU A 81 41.52 68.96 63.83
CA LEU A 81 42.94 68.70 63.92
C LEU A 81 43.40 69.02 65.35
N LYS A 82 43.57 67.99 66.18
CA LYS A 82 44.11 68.10 67.53
C LYS A 82 45.62 67.87 67.47
N VAL A 83 46.39 68.95 67.56
CA VAL A 83 47.85 68.88 67.61
C VAL A 83 48.27 68.89 69.08
N THR A 84 49.07 67.92 69.51
CA THR A 84 49.67 67.89 70.84
C THR A 84 51.18 67.69 70.71
N VAL A 85 51.95 68.61 71.29
CA VAL A 85 53.41 68.53 71.30
C VAL A 85 53.85 68.18 72.72
N THR A 86 54.56 67.07 72.87
CA THR A 86 55.04 66.55 74.17
C THR A 86 56.53 66.27 74.14
N THR A 87 57.25 66.51 75.24
CA THR A 87 58.63 66.03 75.40
C THR A 87 58.66 64.53 75.71
N LYS A 88 59.80 63.85 75.49
CA LYS A 88 59.94 62.41 75.84
C LYS A 88 59.67 62.09 77.32
N LYS A 89 59.77 63.09 78.20
CA LYS A 89 59.47 62.98 79.64
C LYS A 89 58.00 63.27 79.99
N GLY A 90 57.16 63.55 79.00
CA GLY A 90 55.72 63.77 79.18
C GLY A 90 55.31 65.23 79.46
N THR A 91 56.22 66.20 79.31
CA THR A 91 55.89 67.63 79.46
C THR A 91 55.14 68.11 78.22
N ILE A 92 53.91 68.59 78.39
CA ILE A 92 53.10 69.13 77.29
C ILE A 92 53.59 70.54 76.98
N LEU A 93 53.96 70.79 75.72
CA LEU A 93 54.40 72.10 75.22
C LEU A 93 53.31 72.80 74.41
N PHE A 94 52.34 72.05 73.89
CA PHE A 94 51.18 72.57 73.19
C PHE A 94 49.98 71.62 73.35
N PRO A 95 48.75 72.11 73.62
CA PRO A 95 48.38 73.53 73.81
C PRO A 95 48.94 74.10 75.12
N ALA A 96 49.25 75.41 75.13
CA ALA A 96 49.73 76.09 76.33
C ALA A 96 48.61 76.11 77.39
N PHE A 97 48.69 75.23 78.37
CA PHE A 97 47.90 75.38 79.59
C PHE A 97 48.52 76.54 80.37
N PHE A 98 47.75 77.61 80.58
CA PHE A 98 48.17 78.72 81.43
C PHE A 98 48.32 78.19 82.87
N GLU A 99 49.53 77.77 83.25
CA GLU A 99 49.94 77.81 84.65
C GLU A 99 50.05 79.29 85.01
N SER A 100 48.96 79.85 85.53
CA SER A 100 48.94 81.16 86.15
C SER A 100 49.70 81.10 87.48
N ASP A 101 51.01 80.96 87.42
CA ASP A 101 51.87 81.31 88.54
C ASP A 101 52.00 82.84 88.55
N GLU A 102 51.09 83.47 89.29
CA GLU A 102 51.20 84.84 89.76
C GLU A 102 52.41 84.98 90.70
N THR A 103 53.63 84.87 90.20
CA THR A 103 54.83 85.42 90.87
C THR A 103 56.00 85.49 89.90
N SER A 104 56.19 86.65 89.26
CA SER A 104 57.47 87.37 89.15
C SER A 104 57.36 88.53 88.15
N LEU A 105 57.15 89.74 88.68
CA LEU A 105 57.38 91.02 88.00
C LEU A 105 58.90 91.31 87.89
N LEU A 106 59.67 90.34 87.42
CA LEU A 106 61.09 90.47 87.11
C LEU A 106 61.27 90.01 85.67
N GLN A 107 61.90 90.85 84.84
CA GLN A 107 62.29 90.44 83.49
C GLN A 107 63.11 89.14 83.62
N PRO A 108 62.64 88.04 83.02
CA PRO A 108 63.36 86.77 83.11
C PRO A 108 64.73 86.93 82.46
N ASP A 109 65.77 86.45 83.15
CA ASP A 109 67.15 86.51 82.67
C ASP A 109 67.26 85.70 81.36
N PRO A 110 67.71 86.30 80.24
CA PRO A 110 67.85 85.62 78.96
C PRO A 110 68.66 84.31 79.04
N ILE A 111 69.60 84.22 79.98
CA ILE A 111 70.41 83.00 80.20
C ILE A 111 69.56 81.86 80.76
N GLN A 112 68.58 82.15 81.62
CA GLN A 112 67.70 81.14 82.21
C GLN A 112 66.73 80.59 81.16
N ILE A 113 66.15 81.47 80.34
CA ILE A 113 65.28 81.07 79.22
C ILE A 113 66.04 80.21 78.20
N ALA A 114 67.27 80.60 77.86
CA ALA A 114 68.11 79.81 76.95
C ALA A 114 68.45 78.42 77.52
N THR A 115 68.69 78.33 78.83
CA THR A 115 68.99 77.06 79.51
C THR A 115 67.76 76.16 79.56
N GLU A 116 66.58 76.71 79.85
CA GLU A 116 65.31 75.97 79.82
C GLU A 116 64.99 75.48 78.39
N ASN A 117 65.15 76.34 77.38
CA ASN A 117 64.99 75.99 75.97
C ASN A 117 65.95 74.86 75.56
N TYR A 118 67.23 74.94 75.97
CA TYR A 118 68.23 73.91 75.66
C TYR A 118 67.87 72.56 76.28
N ASN A 119 67.45 72.55 77.55
CA ASN A 119 67.03 71.33 78.24
C ASN A 119 65.80 70.69 77.55
N LEU A 120 64.80 71.50 77.20
CA LEU A 120 63.60 71.01 76.52
C LEU A 120 63.89 70.47 75.10
N MET A 121 64.84 71.08 74.37
CA MET A 121 65.28 70.55 73.08
C MET A 121 66.08 69.25 73.21
N GLN A 122 66.96 69.13 74.21
CA GLN A 122 67.78 67.94 74.44
C GLN A 122 66.93 66.73 74.85
N GLU A 123 65.81 66.95 75.53
CA GLU A 123 64.84 65.91 75.89
C GLU A 123 64.19 65.25 74.66
N GLY A 124 64.21 65.92 73.51
CA GLY A 124 63.59 65.45 72.28
C GLY A 124 62.08 65.61 72.31
N LEU A 125 61.54 65.99 71.17
CA LEU A 125 60.14 66.37 71.01
C LEU A 125 59.39 65.30 70.25
N ILE A 126 58.26 64.87 70.80
CA ILE A 126 57.34 63.93 70.19
C ILE A 126 56.09 64.72 69.80
N LEU A 127 55.88 64.83 68.50
CA LEU A 127 54.69 65.43 67.91
C LEU A 127 53.61 64.35 67.74
N ASN A 128 52.49 64.51 68.44
CA ASN A 128 51.30 63.70 68.24
C ASN A 128 50.24 64.55 67.56
N VAL A 129 49.95 64.23 66.30
CA VAL A 129 48.85 64.84 65.54
C VAL A 129 47.71 63.84 65.47
N ASP A 130 46.61 64.15 66.14
CA ASP A 130 45.37 63.40 66.02
C ASP A 130 44.38 64.17 65.16
N LEU A 131 43.99 63.52 64.05
CA LEU A 131 43.09 64.07 63.07
C LEU A 131 41.82 63.22 63.11
N GLU A 132 40.75 63.80 63.64
CA GLU A 132 39.43 63.18 63.66
C GLU A 132 38.61 63.79 62.53
N VAL A 133 38.38 63.02 61.46
CA VAL A 133 37.43 63.45 60.43
C VAL A 133 36.04 63.16 60.98
N GLY A 134 35.37 64.22 61.45
CA GLY A 134 34.00 64.14 61.92
C GLY A 134 33.10 63.43 60.90
N HIS A 135 32.41 62.39 61.35
CA HIS A 135 31.37 61.78 60.52
C HIS A 135 30.26 62.82 60.33
N ASN A 136 29.76 62.99 59.08
CA ASN A 136 28.78 64.00 58.64
C ASN A 136 29.35 65.35 58.14
N ILE A 137 30.62 65.39 57.74
CA ILE A 137 31.24 66.53 57.05
C ILE A 137 30.90 66.50 55.54
N LEU A 138 30.86 67.68 54.89
CA LEU A 138 30.62 67.84 53.44
C LEU A 138 31.48 66.90 52.58
N LEU A 139 32.77 66.75 52.90
CA LEU A 139 33.70 65.89 52.16
C LEU A 139 33.33 64.40 52.27
N SER A 140 32.96 63.93 53.46
CA SER A 140 32.52 62.55 53.65
C SER A 140 31.21 62.28 52.90
N ASN A 141 30.26 63.22 53.00
CA ASN A 141 28.98 63.10 52.33
C ASN A 141 29.10 63.15 50.79
N THR A 142 30.02 63.94 50.23
CA THR A 142 30.25 63.97 48.77
C THR A 142 30.87 62.67 48.25
N ILE A 143 31.81 62.08 49.01
CA ILE A 143 32.38 60.76 48.69
C ILE A 143 31.28 59.68 48.71
N LEU A 144 30.41 59.69 49.73
CA LEU A 144 29.30 58.74 49.83
C LEU A 144 28.31 58.88 48.66
N ILE A 145 27.91 60.11 48.33
CA ILE A 145 27.00 60.39 47.20
C ILE A 145 27.63 59.90 45.88
N PHE A 146 28.93 60.12 45.68
CA PHE A 146 29.63 59.66 44.49
C PHE A 146 29.56 58.12 44.34
N TYR A 147 29.82 57.37 45.41
CA TYR A 147 29.75 55.91 45.36
C TYR A 147 28.32 55.38 45.18
N ILE A 148 27.32 56.02 45.80
CA ILE A 148 25.90 55.69 45.58
C ILE A 148 25.54 55.92 44.11
N PHE A 149 25.97 57.03 43.51
CA PHE A 149 25.66 57.38 42.14
C PHE A 149 26.28 56.39 41.13
N VAL A 150 27.55 56.02 41.32
CA VAL A 150 28.22 55.00 40.50
C VAL A 150 27.48 53.66 40.57
N SER A 151 27.05 53.26 41.77
CA SER A 151 26.28 52.04 41.99
C SER A 151 24.93 52.04 41.25
N LEU A 152 24.20 53.17 41.31
CA LEU A 152 22.94 53.34 40.59
C LEU A 152 23.10 53.26 39.07
N ILE A 153 24.18 53.82 38.51
CA ILE A 153 24.47 53.73 37.07
C ILE A 153 24.68 52.28 36.64
N ILE A 154 25.47 51.51 37.41
CA ILE A 154 25.73 50.09 37.13
C ILE A 154 24.42 49.30 37.16
N LEU A 155 23.59 49.53 38.18
CA LEU A 155 22.29 48.90 38.31
C LEU A 155 21.37 49.23 37.12
N TYR A 156 21.32 50.51 36.72
CA TYR A 156 20.52 50.98 35.59
C TYR A 156 20.93 50.31 34.27
N TYR A 157 22.23 50.22 34.00
CA TYR A 157 22.74 49.57 32.79
C TYR A 157 22.39 48.08 32.75
N HIS A 158 22.55 47.38 33.87
CA HIS A 158 22.17 45.97 33.98
C HIS A 158 20.67 45.75 33.83
N TYR A 159 19.84 46.61 34.44
CA TYR A 159 18.39 46.55 34.32
C TYR A 159 17.95 46.73 32.86
N ARG A 160 18.46 47.76 32.18
CA ARG A 160 18.15 48.04 30.77
C ARG A 160 18.58 46.88 29.87
N SER A 161 19.77 46.32 30.10
CA SER A 161 20.28 45.18 29.35
C SER A 161 19.41 43.93 29.55
N GLY A 162 18.97 43.67 30.79
CA GLY A 162 18.08 42.56 31.11
C GLY A 162 16.69 42.69 30.48
N LEU A 163 16.15 43.90 30.38
CA LEU A 163 14.87 44.15 29.70
C LEU A 163 14.94 43.89 28.20
N ILE A 164 16.03 44.31 27.54
CA ILE A 164 16.22 44.09 26.10
C ILE A 164 16.30 42.59 25.82
N LYS A 165 17.07 41.85 26.63
CA LYS A 165 17.20 40.40 26.49
C LYS A 165 15.88 39.66 26.74
N ALA A 166 15.12 40.07 27.76
CA ALA A 166 13.79 39.51 28.01
C ALA A 166 12.85 39.69 26.81
N LYS A 167 12.84 40.88 26.19
CA LYS A 167 12.04 41.14 25.00
C LYS A 167 12.48 40.28 23.82
N GLN A 168 13.78 40.08 23.60
CA GLN A 168 14.29 39.21 22.54
C GLN A 168 13.86 37.75 22.76
N ASP A 169 14.04 37.23 23.96
CA ASP A 169 13.63 35.86 24.32
C ASP A 169 12.11 35.66 24.16
N ASP A 170 11.31 36.67 24.49
CA ASP A 170 9.85 36.63 24.30
C ASP A 170 9.46 36.66 22.82
N ILE A 171 10.16 37.44 21.98
CA ILE A 171 9.99 37.45 20.52
C ILE A 171 10.37 36.09 19.92
N GLU A 172 11.49 35.49 20.36
CA GLU A 172 11.93 34.17 19.89
C GLU A 172 10.92 33.08 20.26
N LYS A 173 10.42 33.09 21.51
CA LYS A 173 9.35 32.17 21.92
C LYS A 173 8.08 32.38 21.12
N ALA A 174 7.67 33.62 20.86
CA ALA A 174 6.50 33.90 20.05
C ALA A 174 6.66 33.35 18.62
N LYS A 175 7.85 33.50 18.02
CA LYS A 175 8.18 32.91 16.72
C LYS A 175 8.13 31.39 16.74
N GLU A 176 8.67 30.76 17.78
CA GLU A 176 8.65 29.30 17.90
C GLU A 176 7.23 28.79 18.12
N ILE A 177 6.40 29.49 18.90
CA ILE A 177 4.98 29.18 19.06
C ILE A 177 4.24 29.28 17.71
N ASP A 178 4.48 30.33 16.93
CA ASP A 178 3.90 30.48 15.59
C ASP A 178 4.34 29.34 14.64
N ARG A 179 5.62 28.98 14.67
CA ARG A 179 6.15 27.84 13.91
C ARG A 179 5.47 26.53 14.31
N LEU A 180 5.32 26.28 15.61
CA LEU A 180 4.67 25.09 16.14
C LEU A 180 3.17 25.06 15.78
N LEU A 181 2.49 26.19 15.81
CA LEU A 181 1.10 26.30 15.37
C LEU A 181 0.94 26.00 13.87
N LYS A 182 1.84 26.54 13.02
CA LYS A 182 1.86 26.23 11.58
C LYS A 182 2.08 24.74 11.34
N LEU A 183 3.05 24.12 12.02
CA LEU A 183 3.29 22.68 11.93
C LEU A 183 2.06 21.89 12.36
N LYS A 184 1.46 22.22 13.50
CA LYS A 184 0.24 21.58 13.98
C LYS A 184 -0.88 21.64 12.94
N ASN A 185 -1.09 22.80 12.30
CA ASN A 185 -2.12 22.96 11.28
C ASN A 185 -1.82 22.10 10.04
N ILE A 186 -0.57 22.06 9.57
CA ILE A 186 -0.15 21.20 8.45
C ILE A 186 -0.41 19.73 8.77
N TYR A 187 -0.03 19.25 9.96
CA TYR A 187 -0.29 17.86 10.36
C TYR A 187 -1.78 17.56 10.53
N THR A 188 -2.57 18.52 11.00
CA THR A 188 -4.02 18.38 11.15
C THR A 188 -4.69 18.24 9.78
N GLU A 189 -4.29 19.06 8.79
CA GLU A 189 -4.77 18.92 7.41
C GLU A 189 -4.33 17.60 6.78
N LYS A 190 -3.07 17.17 6.98
CA LYS A 190 -2.61 15.85 6.52
C LYS A 190 -3.40 14.68 7.13
N LEU A 191 -3.75 14.77 8.42
CA LEU A 191 -4.59 13.76 9.07
C LEU A 191 -6.01 13.76 8.50
N LYS A 192 -6.55 14.92 8.15
CA LYS A 192 -7.85 15.04 7.52
C LYS A 192 -7.85 14.44 6.12
N THR A 193 -6.83 14.71 5.29
CA THR A 193 -6.71 14.10 3.96
C THR A 193 -6.55 12.58 4.05
N LEU A 194 -5.68 12.09 4.94
CA LEU A 194 -5.52 10.65 5.18
C LEU A 194 -6.82 10.01 5.68
N GLY A 195 -7.59 10.71 6.49
CA GLY A 195 -8.92 10.27 6.93
C GLY A 195 -9.92 10.16 5.78
N GLN A 196 -9.89 11.10 4.83
CA GLN A 196 -10.70 11.06 3.61
C GLN A 196 -10.28 9.90 2.70
N ASP A 197 -8.97 9.73 2.48
CA ASP A 197 -8.43 8.64 1.67
C ASP A 197 -8.77 7.27 2.26
N ARG A 198 -8.63 7.11 3.58
CA ARG A 198 -9.05 5.88 4.26
C ARG A 198 -10.54 5.60 4.03
N LYS A 199 -11.41 6.60 4.14
CA LYS A 199 -12.86 6.43 3.88
C LYS A 199 -13.11 6.03 2.43
N LYS A 200 -12.43 6.67 1.48
CA LYS A 200 -12.53 6.36 0.05
C LYS A 200 -12.09 4.92 -0.25
N LEU A 201 -10.90 4.54 0.20
CA LEU A 201 -10.36 3.18 0.02
C LEU A 201 -11.25 2.12 0.69
N THR A 202 -11.78 2.40 1.88
CA THR A 202 -12.72 1.49 2.54
C THR A 202 -14.00 1.32 1.73
N SER A 203 -14.50 2.40 1.11
CA SER A 203 -15.68 2.33 0.25
C SER A 203 -15.41 1.57 -1.05
N GLU A 204 -14.24 1.74 -1.66
CA GLU A 204 -13.82 1.02 -2.87
C GLU A 204 -13.62 -0.47 -2.57
N ALA A 205 -12.95 -0.81 -1.47
CA ALA A 205 -12.79 -2.19 -1.02
C ALA A 205 -14.15 -2.86 -0.78
N LYS A 206 -15.12 -2.14 -0.19
CA LYS A 206 -16.48 -2.66 -0.01
C LYS A 206 -17.19 -2.89 -1.36
N LYS A 207 -17.04 -1.97 -2.32
CA LYS A 207 -17.62 -2.12 -3.67
C LYS A 207 -17.03 -3.34 -4.38
N ILE A 208 -15.71 -3.49 -4.37
CA ILE A 208 -15.02 -4.63 -4.99
C ILE A 208 -15.47 -5.93 -4.32
N LYS A 209 -15.55 -5.97 -2.99
CA LYS A 209 -16.03 -7.15 -2.26
C LYS A 209 -17.46 -7.53 -2.69
N ASN A 210 -18.37 -6.55 -2.76
CA ASN A 210 -19.74 -6.81 -3.19
C ASN A 210 -19.80 -7.28 -4.64
N GLN A 211 -19.02 -6.68 -5.55
CA GLN A 211 -18.95 -7.12 -6.96
C GLN A 211 -18.45 -8.56 -7.07
N MET A 212 -17.43 -8.92 -6.28
CA MET A 212 -16.89 -10.28 -6.23
C MET A 212 -17.92 -11.28 -5.67
N GLU A 213 -18.68 -10.90 -4.63
CA GLU A 213 -19.78 -11.73 -4.12
C GLU A 213 -20.88 -11.92 -5.16
N ASP A 214 -21.28 -10.86 -5.87
CA ASP A 214 -22.27 -10.91 -6.95
C ASP A 214 -21.79 -11.79 -8.12
N GLU A 215 -20.52 -11.65 -8.53
CA GLU A 215 -19.92 -12.48 -9.59
C GLU A 215 -19.83 -13.95 -9.16
N LYS A 216 -19.46 -14.23 -7.91
CA LYS A 216 -19.44 -15.59 -7.37
C LYS A 216 -20.85 -16.20 -7.36
N GLU A 217 -21.86 -15.43 -6.98
CA GLU A 217 -23.24 -15.89 -7.00
C GLU A 217 -23.73 -16.16 -8.44
N LYS A 218 -23.40 -15.29 -9.39
CA LYS A 218 -23.70 -15.51 -10.82
C LYS A 218 -23.00 -16.75 -11.37
N ALA A 219 -21.73 -16.94 -11.04
CA ALA A 219 -20.97 -18.13 -11.45
C ALA A 219 -21.61 -19.39 -10.88
N SER A 220 -21.95 -19.41 -9.59
CA SER A 220 -22.63 -20.55 -8.95
C SER A 220 -23.98 -20.85 -9.59
N ARG A 221 -24.79 -19.82 -9.92
CA ARG A 221 -26.08 -20.01 -10.59
C ARG A 221 -25.91 -20.57 -12.01
N ASN A 222 -24.93 -20.06 -12.76
CA ASN A 222 -24.60 -20.57 -14.09
C ASN A 222 -24.10 -22.01 -14.04
N GLU A 223 -23.25 -22.36 -13.07
CA GLU A 223 -22.79 -23.73 -12.83
C GLU A 223 -23.97 -24.65 -12.54
N ASP A 224 -24.90 -24.25 -11.66
CA ASP A 224 -26.11 -25.03 -11.37
C ASP A 224 -27.00 -25.22 -12.60
N GLU A 225 -27.13 -24.20 -13.46
CA GLU A 225 -27.88 -24.27 -14.71
C GLU A 225 -27.21 -25.22 -15.71
N MET A 226 -25.89 -25.14 -15.87
CA MET A 226 -25.10 -26.06 -16.70
C MET A 226 -25.22 -27.51 -16.20
N ILE A 227 -25.17 -27.73 -14.87
CA ILE A 227 -25.36 -29.06 -14.29
C ILE A 227 -26.75 -29.60 -14.60
N LYS A 228 -27.80 -28.78 -14.53
CA LYS A 228 -29.16 -29.20 -14.92
C LYS A 228 -29.24 -29.55 -16.40
N GLU A 229 -28.60 -28.78 -17.26
CA GLU A 229 -28.55 -29.07 -18.70
C GLU A 229 -27.82 -30.40 -18.96
N ILE A 230 -26.66 -30.62 -18.33
CA ILE A 230 -25.91 -31.89 -18.43
C ILE A 230 -26.80 -33.07 -18.00
N ILE A 231 -27.48 -32.97 -16.86
CA ILE A 231 -28.39 -34.03 -16.38
C ILE A 231 -29.53 -34.28 -17.38
N SER A 232 -30.04 -33.22 -18.03
CA SER A 232 -31.10 -33.35 -19.04
C SER A 232 -30.59 -34.05 -20.30
N LEU A 233 -29.39 -33.72 -20.76
CA LEU A 233 -28.74 -34.32 -21.92
C LEU A 233 -28.35 -35.78 -21.65
N GLU A 234 -27.85 -36.09 -20.45
CA GLU A 234 -27.57 -37.47 -20.02
C GLU A 234 -28.84 -38.33 -20.10
N LYS A 235 -29.98 -37.82 -19.61
CA LYS A 235 -31.28 -38.52 -19.72
C LYS A 235 -31.72 -38.69 -21.17
N GLU A 236 -31.48 -37.72 -22.04
CA GLU A 236 -31.80 -37.87 -23.47
C GLU A 236 -30.90 -38.92 -24.15
N ILE A 237 -29.61 -38.93 -23.83
CA ILE A 237 -28.67 -39.93 -24.33
C ILE A 237 -29.09 -41.32 -23.88
N GLU A 238 -29.43 -41.51 -22.61
CA GLU A 238 -29.89 -42.79 -22.08
C GLU A 238 -31.16 -43.29 -22.80
N LYS A 239 -32.14 -42.40 -23.03
CA LYS A 239 -33.34 -42.73 -23.81
C LYS A 239 -33.02 -43.12 -25.26
N LYS A 240 -32.14 -42.36 -25.93
CA LYS A 240 -31.73 -42.66 -27.31
C LYS A 240 -30.97 -43.97 -27.40
N LEU A 241 -30.13 -44.27 -26.42
CA LEU A 241 -29.36 -45.51 -26.35
C LEU A 241 -30.30 -46.70 -26.14
N ALA A 242 -31.28 -46.59 -25.25
CA ALA A 242 -32.31 -47.61 -25.06
C ALA A 242 -33.10 -47.87 -26.35
N LEU A 243 -33.54 -46.80 -27.04
CA LEU A 243 -34.24 -46.92 -28.33
C LEU A 243 -33.35 -47.57 -29.40
N GLN A 244 -32.07 -47.23 -29.45
CA GLN A 244 -31.12 -47.78 -30.40
C GLN A 244 -30.89 -49.27 -30.15
N LEU A 245 -30.83 -49.71 -28.89
CA LEU A 245 -30.73 -51.14 -28.54
C LEU A 245 -31.98 -51.91 -29.00
N GLU A 246 -33.18 -51.38 -28.74
CA GLU A 246 -34.44 -51.99 -29.18
C GLU A 246 -34.51 -52.12 -30.71
N GLN A 247 -34.12 -51.06 -31.43
CA GLN A 247 -34.04 -51.10 -32.90
C GLN A 247 -33.01 -52.11 -33.39
N GLN A 248 -31.88 -52.24 -32.71
CA GLN A 248 -30.84 -53.21 -33.08
C GLN A 248 -31.34 -54.65 -32.89
N GLU A 249 -32.03 -54.94 -31.79
CA GLU A 249 -32.69 -56.23 -31.56
C GLU A 249 -33.73 -56.54 -32.64
N GLU A 250 -34.55 -55.56 -33.03
CA GLU A 250 -35.52 -55.73 -34.11
C GLU A 250 -34.84 -56.02 -35.45
N ILE A 251 -33.77 -55.29 -35.78
CA ILE A 251 -32.98 -55.53 -37.00
C ILE A 251 -32.44 -56.95 -37.01
N ASP A 252 -31.92 -57.44 -35.89
CA ASP A 252 -31.33 -58.77 -35.83
C ASP A 252 -32.40 -59.88 -35.92
N LEU A 253 -33.59 -59.67 -35.33
CA LEU A 253 -34.76 -60.54 -35.54
C LEU A 253 -35.23 -60.56 -37.00
N LEU A 254 -35.25 -59.40 -37.67
CA LEU A 254 -35.62 -59.30 -39.08
C LEU A 254 -34.60 -59.98 -39.99
N LYS A 255 -33.30 -59.83 -39.71
CA LYS A 255 -32.23 -60.56 -40.42
C LYS A 255 -32.42 -62.06 -40.27
N GLU A 256 -32.70 -62.56 -39.07
CA GLU A 256 -32.93 -64.00 -38.85
C GLU A 256 -34.15 -64.50 -39.65
N LYS A 257 -35.23 -63.72 -39.71
CA LYS A 257 -36.40 -64.03 -40.55
C LYS A 257 -36.03 -64.08 -42.04
N ILE A 258 -35.28 -63.10 -42.53
CA ILE A 258 -34.81 -63.06 -43.93
C ILE A 258 -33.95 -64.29 -44.25
N ASP A 259 -33.04 -64.68 -43.36
CA ASP A 259 -32.19 -65.86 -43.52
C ASP A 259 -33.00 -67.16 -43.58
N LYS A 260 -34.07 -67.28 -42.78
CA LYS A 260 -35.00 -68.42 -42.87
C LYS A 260 -35.71 -68.45 -44.22
N TYR A 261 -36.30 -67.33 -44.64
CA TYR A 261 -36.99 -67.23 -45.93
C TYR A 261 -36.08 -67.52 -47.13
N THR A 262 -34.84 -67.05 -47.11
CA THR A 262 -33.88 -67.30 -48.20
C THR A 262 -33.48 -68.78 -48.27
N LYS A 263 -33.24 -69.43 -47.13
CA LYS A 263 -32.97 -70.88 -47.06
C LYS A 263 -34.14 -71.70 -47.60
N ASP A 264 -35.37 -71.33 -47.27
CA ASP A 264 -36.56 -72.04 -47.75
C ASP A 264 -36.75 -71.83 -49.26
N LYS A 265 -36.58 -70.61 -49.77
CA LYS A 265 -36.62 -70.33 -51.21
C LYS A 265 -35.54 -71.09 -51.99
N GLN A 266 -34.34 -71.25 -51.42
CA GLN A 266 -33.28 -72.06 -52.05
C GLN A 266 -33.64 -73.56 -52.10
N LYS A 267 -34.29 -74.10 -51.06
CA LYS A 267 -34.79 -75.50 -51.07
C LYS A 267 -35.85 -75.70 -52.14
N ASP A 268 -36.82 -74.80 -52.23
CA ASP A 268 -37.88 -74.83 -53.24
C ASP A 268 -37.30 -74.80 -54.66
N ASN A 269 -36.33 -73.92 -54.91
CA ASN A 269 -35.73 -73.81 -56.23
C ASN A 269 -34.95 -75.08 -56.62
N ARG A 270 -34.25 -75.72 -55.66
CA ARG A 270 -33.59 -77.02 -55.89
C ARG A 270 -34.58 -78.13 -56.22
N GLN A 271 -35.76 -78.15 -55.59
CA GLN A 271 -36.81 -79.12 -55.88
C GLN A 271 -37.39 -78.93 -57.28
N LYS A 272 -37.65 -77.68 -57.70
CA LYS A 272 -38.14 -77.37 -59.05
C LYS A 272 -37.16 -77.80 -60.15
N ILE A 273 -35.86 -77.59 -59.97
CA ILE A 273 -34.83 -78.02 -60.95
C ILE A 273 -34.78 -79.56 -61.07
N LYS A 274 -34.88 -80.29 -59.95
CA LYS A 274 -34.95 -81.76 -59.96
C LYS A 274 -36.21 -82.26 -60.69
N ALA A 275 -37.37 -81.64 -60.43
CA ALA A 275 -38.61 -81.98 -61.12
C ALA A 275 -38.52 -81.73 -62.64
N TYR A 276 -37.94 -80.60 -63.05
CA TYR A 276 -37.71 -80.26 -64.46
C TYR A 276 -36.87 -81.31 -65.19
N THR A 277 -35.72 -81.67 -64.62
CA THR A 277 -34.82 -82.66 -65.23
C THR A 277 -35.45 -84.05 -65.32
N GLY A 278 -36.24 -84.47 -64.32
CA GLY A 278 -36.95 -85.75 -64.34
C GLY A 278 -38.02 -85.82 -65.43
N ILE A 279 -38.81 -84.76 -65.58
CA ILE A 279 -39.90 -84.70 -66.58
C ILE A 279 -39.34 -84.59 -67.99
N LYS A 280 -38.28 -83.78 -68.20
CA LYS A 280 -37.59 -83.68 -69.50
C LYS A 280 -37.14 -85.05 -70.00
N LYS A 281 -36.43 -85.82 -69.16
CA LYS A 281 -35.99 -87.19 -69.49
C LYS A 281 -37.17 -88.13 -69.79
N ARG A 282 -38.26 -88.03 -69.04
CA ARG A 282 -39.47 -88.86 -69.23
C ARG A 282 -40.10 -88.59 -70.60
N PHE A 283 -40.29 -87.31 -70.93
CA PHE A 283 -40.89 -86.90 -72.19
C PHE A 283 -40.02 -87.24 -73.41
N ASP A 284 -38.71 -87.05 -73.32
CA ASP A 284 -37.77 -87.42 -74.38
C ASP A 284 -37.76 -88.94 -74.65
N THR A 285 -38.04 -89.77 -73.63
CA THR A 285 -38.04 -91.24 -73.74
C THR A 285 -39.35 -91.78 -74.33
N ILE A 286 -40.50 -91.24 -73.88
CA ILE A 286 -41.84 -91.74 -74.22
C ILE A 286 -42.30 -91.23 -75.59
N TYR A 287 -42.08 -89.95 -75.89
CA TYR A 287 -42.67 -89.30 -77.06
C TYR A 287 -41.64 -89.02 -78.14
N LYS A 288 -41.29 -90.06 -78.92
CA LYS A 288 -40.23 -89.98 -79.94
C LYS A 288 -40.61 -89.16 -81.19
N ASN A 289 -41.90 -88.93 -81.43
CA ASN A 289 -42.40 -88.17 -82.59
C ASN A 289 -42.68 -86.69 -82.25
N LEU A 290 -42.43 -86.27 -81.02
CA LEU A 290 -42.66 -84.91 -80.52
C LEU A 290 -41.35 -84.24 -80.13
N SER A 291 -41.26 -82.92 -80.34
CA SER A 291 -40.28 -82.07 -79.65
C SER A 291 -40.99 -81.20 -78.62
N ILE A 292 -40.48 -81.14 -77.39
CA ILE A 292 -41.10 -80.37 -76.31
C ILE A 292 -40.16 -79.26 -75.89
N ASN A 293 -40.66 -78.02 -75.92
CA ASN A 293 -39.90 -76.84 -75.56
C ASN A 293 -39.70 -76.73 -74.03
N GLU A 294 -38.60 -76.13 -73.60
CA GLU A 294 -38.25 -75.95 -72.18
C GLU A 294 -39.34 -75.21 -71.39
N ARG A 295 -40.03 -74.27 -72.04
CA ARG A 295 -41.13 -73.53 -71.43
C ARG A 295 -42.38 -74.40 -71.21
N ALA A 296 -42.62 -75.38 -72.08
CA ALA A 296 -43.70 -76.34 -71.89
C ALA A 296 -43.43 -77.27 -70.70
N ILE A 297 -42.18 -77.70 -70.50
CA ILE A 297 -41.80 -78.55 -69.36
C ILE A 297 -41.95 -77.79 -68.03
N ASN A 298 -41.48 -76.54 -67.99
CA ASN A 298 -41.65 -75.69 -66.80
C ASN A 298 -43.12 -75.45 -66.46
N GLY A 299 -43.92 -75.14 -67.48
CA GLY A 299 -45.35 -74.96 -67.31
C GLY A 299 -46.09 -76.24 -66.88
N PHE A 300 -45.60 -77.41 -67.29
CA PHE A 300 -46.13 -78.71 -66.85
C PHE A 300 -45.83 -79.03 -65.37
N ILE A 301 -44.67 -78.64 -64.83
CA ILE A 301 -44.32 -78.86 -63.41
C ILE A 301 -45.31 -78.16 -62.48
N ASP A 302 -45.67 -76.92 -62.81
CA ASP A 302 -46.53 -76.06 -62.00
C ASP A 302 -48.04 -76.42 -62.12
N LEU A 303 -48.41 -77.42 -62.93
CA LEU A 303 -49.78 -77.93 -63.01
C LEU A 303 -50.14 -78.83 -61.82
N THR A 304 -51.44 -78.86 -61.46
CA THR A 304 -51.99 -79.86 -60.53
C THR A 304 -51.97 -81.26 -61.15
N ASP A 305 -51.96 -82.30 -60.32
CA ASP A 305 -51.81 -83.69 -60.80
C ASP A 305 -52.93 -84.10 -61.78
N GLU A 306 -54.17 -83.69 -61.51
CA GLU A 306 -55.31 -83.91 -62.42
C GLU A 306 -55.10 -83.25 -63.80
N MET A 307 -54.53 -82.04 -63.83
CA MET A 307 -54.22 -81.34 -65.08
C MET A 307 -53.06 -81.99 -65.80
N LYS A 308 -52.02 -82.45 -65.10
CA LYS A 308 -50.88 -83.16 -65.68
C LYS A 308 -51.33 -84.40 -66.44
N ILE A 309 -52.19 -85.22 -65.83
CA ILE A 309 -52.73 -86.43 -66.45
C ILE A 309 -53.47 -86.08 -67.76
N LYS A 310 -54.33 -85.06 -67.72
CA LYS A 310 -55.09 -84.63 -68.91
C LYS A 310 -54.24 -83.99 -70.00
N VAL A 311 -53.15 -83.31 -69.65
CA VAL A 311 -52.18 -82.82 -70.64
C VAL A 311 -51.44 -83.97 -71.28
N GLU A 312 -50.96 -84.92 -70.48
CA GLU A 312 -50.17 -86.05 -70.94
C GLU A 312 -50.99 -86.94 -71.88
N GLU A 313 -52.30 -87.08 -71.63
CA GLU A 313 -53.28 -87.70 -72.54
C GLU A 313 -53.31 -87.00 -73.92
N ILE A 314 -53.34 -85.67 -73.95
CA ILE A 314 -53.32 -84.90 -75.21
C ILE A 314 -51.95 -84.99 -75.90
N ILE A 315 -50.85 -84.95 -75.15
CA ILE A 315 -49.50 -85.13 -75.70
C ILE A 315 -49.37 -86.52 -76.33
N HIS A 316 -49.90 -87.56 -75.68
CA HIS A 316 -49.93 -88.91 -76.23
C HIS A 316 -50.72 -88.97 -77.54
N GLN A 317 -51.91 -88.39 -77.59
CA GLN A 317 -52.71 -88.30 -78.81
C GLN A 317 -51.98 -87.53 -79.92
N LEU A 318 -51.29 -86.43 -79.58
CA LEU A 318 -50.46 -85.68 -80.53
C LEU A 318 -49.27 -86.51 -81.08
N ASN A 319 -48.71 -87.42 -80.28
CA ASN A 319 -47.59 -88.28 -80.68
C ASN A 319 -48.03 -89.43 -81.60
N GLU A 320 -49.26 -89.94 -81.44
CA GLU A 320 -49.83 -91.03 -82.23
C GLU A 320 -50.52 -90.55 -83.50
N ASP A 321 -51.58 -89.73 -83.37
CA ASP A 321 -52.27 -89.11 -84.52
C ASP A 321 -52.66 -87.65 -84.22
N PRO A 322 -51.95 -86.68 -84.85
CA PRO A 322 -52.21 -85.26 -84.71
C PRO A 322 -53.62 -84.78 -85.09
N GLN A 323 -54.37 -85.56 -85.88
CA GLN A 323 -55.67 -85.15 -86.42
C GLN A 323 -56.82 -85.37 -85.43
N LEU A 324 -56.63 -86.22 -84.42
CA LEU A 324 -57.66 -86.57 -83.44
C LEU A 324 -57.83 -85.53 -82.32
N VAL A 325 -56.91 -84.56 -82.23
CA VAL A 325 -56.89 -83.59 -81.13
C VAL A 325 -57.83 -82.41 -81.40
N PRO A 326 -58.77 -82.08 -80.50
CA PRO A 326 -59.73 -80.99 -80.70
C PRO A 326 -59.06 -79.62 -80.59
N ILE A 327 -58.87 -78.97 -81.73
CA ILE A 327 -58.27 -77.63 -81.81
C ILE A 327 -59.33 -76.58 -81.51
N LYS A 328 -59.09 -75.71 -80.52
CA LYS A 328 -60.02 -74.62 -80.19
C LYS A 328 -59.91 -73.46 -81.17
N ARG A 329 -58.69 -73.00 -81.44
CA ARG A 329 -58.40 -71.89 -82.36
C ARG A 329 -56.95 -71.92 -82.84
N LYS A 330 -56.69 -71.27 -83.97
CA LYS A 330 -55.34 -71.01 -84.48
C LYS A 330 -54.85 -69.66 -83.96
N VAL A 331 -53.64 -69.61 -83.42
CA VAL A 331 -52.98 -68.40 -82.91
C VAL A 331 -51.84 -68.04 -83.85
N PHE A 332 -51.89 -66.84 -84.43
CA PHE A 332 -50.91 -66.38 -85.42
C PHE A 332 -49.74 -65.63 -84.76
N GLY A 333 -48.51 -65.94 -85.18
CA GLY A 333 -47.31 -65.16 -84.87
C GLY A 333 -47.24 -63.84 -85.65
N LYS A 334 -46.48 -62.85 -85.15
CA LYS A 334 -46.59 -61.44 -85.58
C LYS A 334 -46.01 -61.10 -86.98
N LYS A 335 -45.53 -62.05 -87.79
CA LYS A 335 -44.98 -61.79 -89.15
C LYS A 335 -45.08 -62.99 -90.11
N GLY A 336 -46.29 -63.39 -90.49
CA GLY A 336 -46.52 -64.21 -91.69
C GLY A 336 -45.96 -65.65 -91.71
N HIS A 337 -45.54 -66.22 -90.58
CA HIS A 337 -45.02 -67.59 -90.52
C HIS A 337 -45.61 -68.43 -89.37
N GLU A 338 -45.84 -69.72 -89.70
CA GLU A 338 -46.26 -70.90 -88.90
C GLU A 338 -47.46 -70.73 -87.95
N THR A 339 -48.55 -71.47 -88.23
CA THR A 339 -49.76 -71.48 -87.40
C THR A 339 -49.57 -72.31 -86.13
N VAL A 340 -49.64 -71.68 -84.96
CA VAL A 340 -49.68 -72.36 -83.66
C VAL A 340 -51.14 -72.71 -83.33
N LEU A 341 -51.37 -73.92 -82.85
CA LEU A 341 -52.69 -74.46 -82.53
C LEU A 341 -52.87 -74.46 -81.01
N GLU A 342 -54.01 -73.93 -80.54
CA GLU A 342 -54.38 -73.94 -79.12
C GLU A 342 -55.35 -75.08 -78.84
N VAL A 343 -54.99 -75.90 -77.85
CA VAL A 343 -55.80 -77.00 -77.32
C VAL A 343 -56.16 -76.69 -75.87
N ILE A 344 -57.38 -77.03 -75.49
CA ILE A 344 -57.85 -76.92 -74.11
C ILE A 344 -57.85 -78.31 -73.49
N PHE A 345 -57.34 -78.41 -72.28
CA PHE A 345 -57.48 -79.57 -71.41
C PHE A 345 -58.03 -79.14 -70.05
N ALA A 346 -58.67 -80.07 -69.33
CA ALA A 346 -59.11 -79.89 -67.93
C ALA A 346 -59.77 -78.52 -67.64
N TYR A 347 -60.64 -78.03 -68.55
CA TYR A 347 -61.38 -76.76 -68.51
C TYR A 347 -60.53 -75.46 -68.53
N LYS A 348 -59.53 -75.34 -67.64
CA LYS A 348 -58.67 -74.16 -67.46
C LYS A 348 -57.27 -74.31 -68.07
N GLY A 349 -56.90 -75.50 -68.52
CA GLY A 349 -55.62 -75.80 -69.15
C GLY A 349 -55.53 -75.33 -70.60
N ARG A 350 -54.33 -74.95 -71.02
CA ARG A 350 -54.00 -74.50 -72.39
C ARG A 350 -52.69 -75.11 -72.85
N LEU A 351 -52.72 -75.82 -73.97
CA LEU A 351 -51.55 -76.38 -74.64
C LEU A 351 -51.42 -75.73 -76.02
N TYR A 352 -50.22 -75.28 -76.35
CA TYR A 352 -49.91 -74.66 -77.63
C TYR A 352 -48.86 -75.49 -78.36
N TYR A 353 -49.18 -75.93 -79.57
CA TYR A 353 -48.27 -76.74 -80.40
C TYR A 353 -48.26 -76.27 -81.84
N ARG A 354 -47.22 -76.61 -82.59
CA ARG A 354 -47.11 -76.34 -84.03
C ARG A 354 -46.65 -77.59 -84.77
N LYS A 355 -46.88 -77.61 -86.08
CA LYS A 355 -46.29 -78.61 -87.00
C LYS A 355 -45.09 -77.99 -87.69
N THR A 356 -43.94 -78.63 -87.59
CA THR A 356 -42.68 -78.23 -88.24
C THR A 356 -42.68 -78.69 -89.70
N LYS A 357 -41.81 -78.11 -90.54
CA LYS A 357 -41.68 -78.43 -91.97
C LYS A 357 -41.43 -79.91 -92.27
N ASP A 358 -40.84 -80.65 -91.32
CA ASP A 358 -40.58 -82.10 -91.40
C ASP A 358 -41.76 -82.96 -90.88
N ASN A 359 -42.96 -82.38 -90.80
CA ASN A 359 -44.19 -83.00 -90.31
C ASN A 359 -44.15 -83.51 -88.84
N LYS A 360 -43.12 -83.15 -88.07
CA LYS A 360 -43.04 -83.37 -86.62
C LYS A 360 -43.81 -82.31 -85.86
N ILE A 361 -44.40 -82.67 -84.72
CA ILE A 361 -45.07 -81.73 -83.83
C ILE A 361 -44.11 -81.22 -82.77
N GLU A 362 -44.15 -79.91 -82.55
CA GLU A 362 -43.47 -79.26 -81.43
C GLU A 362 -44.50 -78.68 -80.44
N VAL A 363 -44.41 -79.08 -79.17
CA VAL A 363 -45.18 -78.50 -78.06
C VAL A 363 -44.40 -77.33 -77.48
N LEU A 364 -44.95 -76.12 -77.58
CA LEU A 364 -44.25 -74.88 -77.26
C LEU A 364 -44.52 -74.41 -75.82
N VAL A 365 -45.78 -74.49 -75.38
CA VAL A 365 -46.18 -74.04 -74.04
C VAL A 365 -47.32 -74.90 -73.51
N ILE A 366 -47.22 -75.25 -72.24
CA ILE A 366 -48.28 -75.87 -71.45
C ILE A 366 -48.54 -74.91 -70.28
N GLY A 367 -49.79 -74.52 -70.07
CA GLY A 367 -50.11 -73.55 -69.02
C GLY A 367 -51.58 -73.58 -68.62
N THR A 368 -51.97 -72.59 -67.82
CA THR A 368 -53.36 -72.40 -67.39
C THR A 368 -53.90 -71.08 -67.91
N LYS A 369 -55.21 -70.85 -67.77
CA LYS A 369 -55.84 -69.57 -68.09
C LYS A 369 -55.14 -68.37 -67.43
N ASN A 370 -54.55 -68.54 -66.25
CA ASN A 370 -53.87 -67.47 -65.51
C ASN A 370 -52.50 -67.11 -66.08
N THR A 371 -51.82 -68.06 -66.75
CA THR A 371 -50.51 -67.82 -67.39
C THR A 371 -50.66 -67.40 -68.85
N GLN A 372 -51.88 -67.43 -69.40
CA GLN A 372 -52.19 -67.19 -70.80
C GLN A 372 -51.56 -65.91 -71.38
N THR A 373 -51.60 -64.78 -70.67
CA THR A 373 -51.03 -63.53 -71.16
C THR A 373 -49.51 -63.63 -71.38
N LYS A 374 -48.79 -64.23 -70.41
CA LYS A 374 -47.34 -64.46 -70.48
C LYS A 374 -46.99 -65.51 -71.53
N ASP A 375 -47.85 -66.52 -71.70
CA ASP A 375 -47.66 -67.61 -72.66
C ASP A 375 -47.84 -67.12 -74.10
N LEU A 376 -48.85 -66.28 -74.35
CA LEU A 376 -49.05 -65.64 -75.66
C LEU A 376 -47.92 -64.66 -76.00
N GLU A 377 -47.36 -63.95 -75.01
CA GLU A 377 -46.21 -63.07 -75.21
C GLU A 377 -44.96 -63.86 -75.64
N PHE A 378 -44.71 -65.02 -75.03
CA PHE A 378 -43.63 -65.91 -75.43
C PHE A 378 -43.81 -66.46 -76.84
N LEU A 379 -45.03 -66.92 -77.18
CA LEU A 379 -45.35 -67.41 -78.52
C LEU A 379 -45.19 -66.33 -79.60
N ARG A 380 -45.37 -65.05 -79.26
CA ARG A 380 -45.07 -63.92 -80.15
C ARG A 380 -43.57 -63.74 -80.39
N GLY A 381 -42.72 -64.13 -79.44
CA GLY A 381 -41.25 -63.98 -79.50
C GLY A 381 -40.49 -65.12 -80.20
N ILE A 382 -41.04 -66.33 -80.26
CA ILE A 382 -40.40 -67.53 -80.86
C ILE A 382 -40.20 -67.39 -82.40
N GLY A 383 -40.83 -66.42 -83.05
CA GLY A 383 -40.63 -66.10 -84.47
C GLY A 383 -39.30 -65.41 -84.81
N CYS A 384 -38.36 -65.27 -83.87
CA CYS A 384 -37.12 -64.52 -84.03
C CYS A 384 -35.88 -65.38 -83.79
N THR A 385 -35.69 -66.43 -84.60
CA THR A 385 -34.41 -67.16 -84.70
C THR A 385 -34.08 -67.41 -86.17
N LYS A 386 -33.53 -66.38 -86.81
CA LYS A 386 -32.49 -66.43 -87.84
C LYS A 386 -32.11 -64.98 -88.14
N CYS A 387 -31.04 -64.52 -87.52
CA CYS A 387 -29.99 -63.67 -88.08
C CYS A 387 -28.81 -63.74 -87.13
#